data_AF-A0AAJ6FQN1-F1
#
_entry.id   AF-A0AAJ6FQN1-F1
#
_cell.length_a   1.000
_cell.length_b   1.000
_cell.length_c   1.000
_cell.angle_alpha   90.00
_cell.angle_beta   90.00
_cell.angle_gamma   90.00
#
_symmetry.space_group_name_H-M   'P 1'
#
loop_
_entity.id
_entity.type
_entity.pdbx_description
1 polymer ?
#
loop_
_entity_poly.entity_id
_entity_poly.type
_entity_poly.pdbx_seq_one_letter_code
_entity_poly.pdbx_strand_id
1 'polypeptide(L)'
;MNTKENYDRIIEKEHIGHTTLALLTNQDALSTREVGIFTLDDLISIHRHVYFSLSLPWKKNDILKWFGITSSTTLPIDTDELINTIINIRDHANTWDNVEQHVKEQSVNLSLVSRNIIHTGGQIIEYINHMPILKRVSDSLNDINESELDEIFYQSDDQQIATELTNILQLIKDDIKEQSIKTSNIKKYHFRF
;
A
#
# COMPACT_ATOMS: atom_id res chain seq x y z
N MET A 1 -22.02 -7.81 -35.54
CA MET A 1 -21.59 -6.41 -35.34
C MET A 1 -21.22 -6.28 -33.87
N ASN A 2 -19.93 -6.11 -33.56
CA ASN A 2 -19.36 -6.14 -32.21
C ASN A 2 -19.82 -4.94 -31.37
N THR A 3 -20.49 -5.18 -30.25
CA THR A 3 -20.56 -4.25 -29.13
C THR A 3 -19.30 -4.44 -28.27
N LYS A 4 -18.40 -3.45 -28.30
CA LYS A 4 -17.30 -3.37 -27.33
C LYS A 4 -17.92 -3.18 -25.94
N GLU A 5 -17.84 -4.19 -25.09
CA GLU A 5 -18.04 -4.01 -23.65
C GLU A 5 -16.97 -3.05 -23.15
N ASN A 6 -17.41 -1.91 -22.64
CA ASN A 6 -16.54 -0.91 -22.04
C ASN A 6 -16.27 -1.34 -20.60
N TYR A 7 -15.08 -1.88 -20.35
CA TYR A 7 -14.66 -2.35 -19.01
C TYR A 7 -14.24 -1.20 -18.08
N ASP A 8 -14.17 0.04 -18.57
CA ASP A 8 -13.74 1.19 -17.77
C ASP A 8 -14.95 1.86 -17.10
N ARG A 9 -15.11 1.61 -15.79
CA ARG A 9 -16.06 2.31 -14.93
C ARG A 9 -15.40 3.54 -14.33
N ILE A 10 -15.94 4.73 -14.63
CA ILE A 10 -15.54 5.97 -13.97
C ILE A 10 -16.17 5.98 -12.56
N ILE A 11 -15.32 6.06 -11.53
CA ILE A 11 -15.76 6.15 -10.12
C ILE A 11 -15.60 7.60 -9.68
N GLU A 12 -16.69 8.22 -9.22
CA GLU A 12 -16.65 9.57 -8.66
C GLU A 12 -15.86 9.60 -7.34
N LYS A 13 -15.21 10.73 -7.07
CA LYS A 13 -14.20 10.87 -6.01
C LYS A 13 -14.74 10.51 -4.62
N GLU A 14 -15.97 10.90 -4.30
CA GLU A 14 -16.64 10.55 -3.04
C GLU A 14 -16.89 9.04 -2.86
N HIS A 15 -17.00 8.29 -3.96
CA HIS A 15 -17.34 6.86 -3.94
C HIS A 15 -16.11 5.95 -4.01
N ILE A 16 -14.90 6.50 -4.11
CA ILE A 16 -13.66 5.72 -4.24
C ILE A 16 -13.50 4.76 -3.05
N GLY A 17 -13.68 5.24 -1.82
CA GLY A 17 -13.48 4.40 -0.62
C GLY A 17 -14.43 3.20 -0.59
N HIS A 18 -15.74 3.45 -0.79
CA HIS A 18 -16.76 2.40 -0.78
C HIS A 18 -16.61 1.43 -1.95
N THR A 19 -16.36 1.95 -3.16
CA THR A 19 -16.20 1.10 -4.36
C THR A 19 -14.92 0.27 -4.27
N THR A 20 -13.83 0.84 -3.77
CA THR A 20 -12.57 0.10 -3.55
C THR A 20 -12.77 -1.01 -2.52
N LEU A 21 -13.51 -0.75 -1.44
CA LEU A 21 -13.83 -1.75 -0.44
C LEU A 21 -14.71 -2.87 -1.04
N ALA A 22 -15.74 -2.53 -1.82
CA ALA A 22 -16.61 -3.52 -2.46
C ALA A 22 -15.87 -4.41 -3.47
N LEU A 23 -14.92 -3.84 -4.22
CA LEU A 23 -14.01 -4.59 -5.10
C LEU A 23 -13.08 -5.50 -4.28
N LEU A 24 -12.53 -4.97 -3.18
CA LEU A 24 -11.67 -5.71 -2.26
C LEU A 24 -12.37 -6.89 -1.58
N THR A 25 -13.66 -6.76 -1.28
CA THR A 25 -14.46 -7.75 -0.55
C THR A 25 -15.27 -8.67 -1.46
N ASN A 26 -15.07 -8.59 -2.78
CA ASN A 26 -15.83 -9.33 -3.78
C ASN A 26 -17.36 -9.11 -3.67
N GLN A 27 -17.75 -7.89 -3.29
CA GLN A 27 -19.16 -7.46 -3.18
C GLN A 27 -19.63 -6.71 -4.43
N ASP A 28 -18.74 -6.39 -5.37
CA ASP A 28 -19.08 -5.79 -6.66
C ASP A 28 -19.48 -6.88 -7.68
N ALA A 29 -20.56 -6.66 -8.42
CA ALA A 29 -21.12 -7.63 -9.37
C ALA A 29 -20.21 -7.95 -10.57
N LEU A 30 -19.19 -7.13 -10.83
CA LEU A 30 -18.19 -7.37 -11.87
C LEU A 30 -16.93 -8.06 -11.33
N SER A 31 -16.84 -8.27 -10.01
CA SER A 31 -15.72 -8.95 -9.38
C SER A 31 -15.86 -10.47 -9.55
N THR A 32 -14.95 -11.07 -10.31
CA THR A 32 -14.90 -12.53 -10.57
C THR A 32 -13.77 -13.21 -9.80
N ARG A 33 -13.03 -12.46 -8.99
CA ARG A 33 -11.82 -12.92 -8.28
C ARG A 33 -12.13 -13.12 -6.80
N GLU A 34 -11.34 -13.97 -6.14
CA GLU A 34 -11.43 -14.14 -4.70
C GLU A 34 -11.18 -12.82 -3.94
N VAL A 35 -11.71 -12.75 -2.71
CA VAL A 35 -11.61 -11.59 -1.83
C VAL A 35 -10.13 -11.19 -1.64
N GLY A 36 -9.82 -9.91 -1.91
CA GLY A 36 -8.49 -9.32 -1.81
C GLY A 36 -7.96 -8.76 -3.14
N ILE A 37 -7.26 -7.61 -3.08
CA ILE A 37 -6.58 -7.03 -4.26
C ILE A 37 -5.39 -7.90 -4.70
N PHE A 38 -4.77 -8.63 -3.77
CA PHE A 38 -3.66 -9.55 -4.00
C PHE A 38 -3.86 -10.79 -3.12
N THR A 39 -3.99 -11.95 -3.75
CA THR A 39 -4.32 -13.22 -3.11
C THR A 39 -3.09 -14.12 -2.99
N LEU A 40 -3.21 -15.22 -2.24
CA LEU A 40 -2.16 -16.22 -2.15
C LEU A 40 -1.86 -16.85 -3.53
N ASP A 41 -2.89 -17.11 -4.33
CA ASP A 41 -2.74 -17.71 -5.66
C ASP A 41 -1.97 -16.81 -6.63
N ASP A 42 -2.09 -15.49 -6.48
CA ASP A 42 -1.30 -14.53 -7.24
C ASP A 42 0.18 -14.63 -6.90
N LEU A 43 0.49 -14.70 -5.59
CA LEU A 43 1.85 -14.88 -5.12
C LEU A 43 2.43 -16.21 -5.61
N ILE A 44 1.66 -17.31 -5.49
CA ILE A 44 2.07 -18.63 -5.99
C ILE A 44 2.32 -18.58 -7.50
N SER A 45 1.50 -17.87 -8.26
CA SER A 45 1.66 -17.73 -9.71
C SER A 45 2.93 -16.98 -10.07
N ILE A 46 3.26 -15.91 -9.35
CA ILE A 46 4.53 -15.18 -9.52
C ILE A 46 5.71 -16.08 -9.18
N HIS A 47 5.68 -16.77 -8.05
CA HIS A 47 6.72 -17.73 -7.64
C HIS A 47 6.94 -18.80 -8.71
N ARG A 48 5.85 -19.35 -9.27
CA ARG A 48 5.93 -20.35 -10.34
C ARG A 48 6.62 -19.81 -11.59
N HIS A 49 6.29 -18.57 -11.99
CA HIS A 49 6.95 -17.90 -13.10
C HIS A 49 8.44 -17.69 -12.81
N VAL A 50 8.79 -17.19 -11.62
CA VAL A 50 10.17 -16.95 -11.19
C VAL A 50 10.97 -18.25 -11.19
N TYR A 51 10.47 -19.32 -10.59
CA TYR A 51 11.14 -20.63 -10.58
C TYR A 51 11.35 -21.17 -12.00
N PHE A 52 10.36 -21.04 -12.88
CA PHE A 52 10.52 -21.42 -14.28
C PHE A 52 11.61 -20.60 -14.96
N SER A 53 11.59 -19.28 -14.81
CA SER A 53 12.57 -18.36 -15.38
C SER A 53 13.99 -18.62 -14.85
N LEU A 54 14.13 -18.97 -13.57
CA LEU A 54 15.40 -19.37 -12.94
C LEU A 54 15.83 -20.81 -13.29
N SER A 55 14.95 -21.61 -13.89
CA SER A 55 15.33 -22.90 -14.46
C SER A 55 15.93 -22.77 -15.87
N LEU A 56 15.77 -21.60 -16.52
CA LEU A 56 16.32 -21.36 -17.85
C LEU A 56 17.86 -21.36 -17.85
N PRO A 57 18.54 -22.02 -18.80
CA PRO A 57 19.99 -21.99 -18.90
C PRO A 57 20.48 -20.60 -19.28
N TRP A 58 21.69 -20.24 -18.83
CA TRP A 58 22.30 -18.94 -19.11
C TRP A 58 23.42 -19.01 -20.15
N LYS A 59 23.90 -20.21 -20.52
CA LYS A 59 25.00 -20.34 -21.48
C LYS A 59 24.41 -20.50 -22.87
N LYS A 60 24.96 -19.77 -23.84
CA LYS A 60 24.55 -19.83 -25.26
C LYS A 60 24.32 -21.27 -25.74
N ASN A 61 25.31 -22.16 -25.57
CA ASN A 61 25.20 -23.55 -26.01
C ASN A 61 24.07 -24.34 -25.30
N ASP A 62 23.87 -24.10 -24.00
CA ASP A 62 22.83 -24.77 -23.23
C ASP A 62 21.44 -24.26 -23.61
N ILE A 63 21.30 -22.98 -23.91
CA ILE A 63 20.07 -22.36 -24.44
C ILE A 63 19.71 -22.99 -25.78
N LEU A 64 20.64 -23.01 -26.74
CA LEU A 64 20.40 -23.61 -28.05
C LEU A 64 20.00 -25.08 -27.94
N LYS A 65 20.69 -25.84 -27.09
CA LYS A 65 20.38 -27.24 -26.84
C LYS A 65 18.99 -27.41 -26.22
N TRP A 66 18.60 -26.55 -25.29
CA TRP A 66 17.31 -26.65 -24.62
C TRP A 66 16.14 -26.41 -25.57
N PHE A 67 16.28 -25.46 -26.49
CA PHE A 67 15.30 -25.19 -27.53
C PHE A 67 15.41 -26.12 -28.75
N GLY A 68 16.38 -27.05 -28.76
CA GLY A 68 16.61 -27.96 -29.89
C GLY A 68 17.05 -27.24 -31.17
N ILE A 69 17.67 -26.06 -31.05
CA ILE A 69 18.13 -25.24 -32.16
C ILE A 69 19.46 -25.77 -32.67
N THR A 70 19.52 -26.10 -33.96
CA THR A 70 20.73 -26.51 -34.66
C THR A 70 21.08 -25.50 -35.75
N SER A 71 22.23 -25.68 -36.40
CA SER A 71 22.65 -24.85 -37.55
C SER A 71 21.72 -24.94 -38.77
N SER A 72 20.85 -25.94 -38.83
CA SER A 72 19.84 -26.08 -39.89
C SER A 72 18.47 -25.50 -39.50
N THR A 73 18.29 -25.04 -38.25
CA THR A 73 17.04 -24.46 -37.78
C THR A 73 16.90 -23.04 -38.31
N THR A 74 15.85 -22.78 -39.09
CA THR A 74 15.50 -21.41 -39.50
C THR A 74 14.56 -20.82 -38.46
N LEU A 75 15.01 -19.79 -37.75
CA LEU A 75 14.22 -19.08 -36.76
C LEU A 75 13.62 -17.80 -37.37
N PRO A 76 12.43 -17.38 -36.91
CA PRO A 76 11.82 -16.11 -37.33
C PRO A 76 12.50 -14.88 -36.69
N ILE A 77 13.39 -15.10 -35.72
CA ILE A 77 14.16 -14.08 -35.00
C ILE A 77 15.64 -14.45 -35.00
N ASP A 78 16.50 -13.47 -34.77
CA ASP A 78 17.92 -13.71 -34.67
C ASP A 78 18.25 -14.59 -33.44
N THR A 79 19.28 -15.43 -33.58
CA THR A 79 19.67 -16.37 -32.53
C THR A 79 20.26 -15.65 -31.32
N ASP A 80 21.03 -14.59 -31.52
CA ASP A 80 21.60 -13.80 -30.41
C ASP A 80 20.51 -12.99 -29.71
N GLU A 81 19.49 -12.52 -30.45
CA GLU A 81 18.30 -11.89 -29.87
C GLU A 81 17.56 -12.86 -28.93
N LEU A 82 17.28 -14.09 -29.38
CA LEU A 82 16.66 -15.12 -28.53
C LEU A 82 17.48 -15.37 -27.25
N ILE A 83 18.78 -15.56 -27.39
CA ILE A 83 19.67 -15.82 -26.24
C ILE A 83 19.62 -14.66 -25.24
N ASN A 84 19.70 -13.42 -25.73
CA ASN A 84 19.60 -12.23 -24.88
C ASN A 84 18.24 -12.14 -24.18
N THR A 85 17.14 -12.45 -24.86
CA THR A 85 15.81 -12.49 -24.23
C THR A 85 15.76 -13.50 -23.08
N ILE A 86 16.31 -14.71 -23.26
CA ILE A 86 16.33 -15.74 -22.21
C ILE A 86 17.18 -15.30 -21.01
N ILE A 87 18.34 -14.70 -21.27
CA ILE A 87 19.18 -14.14 -20.21
C ILE A 87 18.44 -13.03 -19.46
N ASN A 88 17.80 -12.10 -20.17
CA ASN A 88 17.04 -11.01 -19.58
C ASN A 88 15.87 -11.51 -18.72
N ILE A 89 15.14 -12.55 -19.15
CA ILE A 89 14.06 -13.16 -18.36
C ILE A 89 14.62 -13.75 -17.05
N ARG A 90 15.76 -14.44 -17.13
CA ARG A 90 16.41 -15.00 -15.95
C ARG A 90 16.91 -13.91 -15.01
N ASP A 91 17.57 -12.88 -15.53
CA ASP A 91 18.07 -11.74 -14.76
C ASP A 91 16.94 -10.99 -14.08
N HIS A 92 15.82 -10.81 -14.79
CA HIS A 92 14.59 -10.26 -14.21
C HIS A 92 14.10 -11.10 -13.03
N ALA A 93 13.98 -12.42 -13.21
CA ALA A 93 13.56 -13.33 -12.15
C ALA A 93 14.51 -13.33 -10.94
N ASN A 94 15.81 -13.15 -11.14
CA ASN A 94 16.79 -13.01 -10.03
C ASN A 94 16.54 -11.77 -9.15
N THR A 95 15.79 -10.77 -9.63
CA THR A 95 15.46 -9.58 -8.82
C THR A 95 14.24 -9.78 -7.92
N TRP A 96 13.44 -10.83 -8.15
CA TRP A 96 12.16 -11.03 -7.47
C TRP A 96 12.29 -11.14 -5.95
N ASP A 97 13.25 -11.93 -5.45
CA ASP A 97 13.43 -12.14 -4.01
C ASP A 97 13.59 -10.82 -3.25
N ASN A 98 14.31 -9.87 -3.87
CA ASN A 98 14.52 -8.53 -3.32
C ASN A 98 13.20 -7.72 -3.31
N VAL A 99 12.44 -7.76 -4.40
CA VAL A 99 11.13 -7.11 -4.50
C VAL A 99 10.17 -7.67 -3.45
N GLU A 100 10.08 -8.99 -3.34
CA GLU A 100 9.21 -9.66 -2.39
C GLU A 100 9.56 -9.33 -0.94
N GLN A 101 10.84 -9.33 -0.59
CA GLN A 101 11.30 -8.96 0.74
C GLN A 101 10.89 -7.52 1.10
N HIS A 102 11.14 -6.56 0.21
CA HIS A 102 10.78 -5.16 0.45
C HIS A 102 9.27 -4.96 0.62
N VAL A 103 8.44 -5.68 -0.16
CA VAL A 103 6.98 -5.62 -0.03
C VAL A 103 6.54 -6.19 1.32
N LYS A 104 7.11 -7.31 1.77
CA LYS A 104 6.81 -7.91 3.08
C LYS A 104 7.19 -6.99 4.23
N GLU A 105 8.42 -6.47 4.22
CA GLU A 105 8.91 -5.56 5.25
C GLU A 105 8.06 -4.29 5.34
N GLN A 106 7.70 -3.70 4.20
CA GLN A 106 6.84 -2.52 4.20
C GLN A 106 5.42 -2.81 4.68
N SER A 107 4.87 -3.98 4.36
CA SER A 107 3.55 -4.38 4.85
C SER A 107 3.53 -4.51 6.38
N VAL A 108 4.60 -5.07 6.98
CA VAL A 108 4.78 -5.13 8.43
C VAL A 108 4.92 -3.73 9.03
N ASN A 109 5.76 -2.88 8.43
CA ASN A 109 5.96 -1.50 8.89
C ASN A 109 4.67 -0.70 8.86
N LEU A 110 3.90 -0.78 7.78
CA LEU A 110 2.60 -0.12 7.66
C LEU A 110 1.62 -0.62 8.72
N SER A 111 1.58 -1.93 9.00
CA SER A 111 0.73 -2.47 10.05
C SER A 111 1.13 -1.95 11.44
N LEU A 112 2.42 -1.84 11.74
CA LEU A 112 2.91 -1.34 13.02
C LEU A 112 2.59 0.15 13.19
N VAL A 113 2.93 0.96 12.18
CA VAL A 113 2.68 2.40 12.19
C VAL A 113 1.18 2.69 12.26
N SER A 114 0.34 1.95 11.52
CA SER A 114 -1.11 2.11 11.58
C SER A 114 -1.67 1.82 12.98
N ARG A 115 -1.21 0.74 13.64
CA ARG A 115 -1.63 0.44 15.03
C ARG A 115 -1.22 1.54 15.99
N ASN A 116 0.00 2.06 15.86
CA ASN A 116 0.48 3.16 16.70
C ASN A 116 -0.36 4.43 16.48
N ILE A 117 -0.63 4.81 15.23
CA ILE A 117 -1.47 5.97 14.90
C ILE A 117 -2.89 5.81 15.48
N ILE A 118 -3.51 4.64 15.32
CA ILE A 118 -4.86 4.39 15.85
C ILE A 118 -4.86 4.44 17.38
N HIS A 119 -3.88 3.82 18.03
CA HIS A 119 -3.77 3.81 19.48
C HIS A 119 -3.55 5.21 20.04
N THR A 120 -2.52 5.92 19.56
CA THR A 120 -2.20 7.29 20.00
C THR A 120 -3.33 8.26 19.65
N GLY A 121 -3.93 8.13 18.46
CA GLY A 121 -5.09 8.93 18.07
C GLY A 121 -6.30 8.69 18.98
N GLY A 122 -6.56 7.44 19.37
CA GLY A 122 -7.58 7.08 20.34
C GLY A 122 -7.32 7.71 21.71
N GLN A 123 -6.08 7.63 22.20
CA GLN A 123 -5.67 8.26 23.46
C GLN A 123 -5.82 9.78 23.41
N ILE A 124 -5.48 10.43 22.29
CA ILE A 124 -5.68 11.87 22.09
C ILE A 124 -7.17 12.22 22.17
N ILE A 125 -8.03 11.48 21.46
CA ILE A 125 -9.49 11.72 21.47
C ILE A 125 -10.04 11.53 22.89
N GLU A 126 -9.65 10.45 23.55
CA GLU A 126 -10.06 10.18 24.94
C GLU A 126 -9.59 11.29 25.88
N TYR A 127 -8.35 11.74 25.76
CA TYR A 127 -7.78 12.79 26.58
C TYR A 127 -8.47 14.15 26.33
N ILE A 128 -8.75 14.51 25.07
CA ILE A 128 -9.54 15.70 24.72
C ILE A 128 -10.92 15.63 25.37
N ASN A 129 -11.61 14.49 25.26
CA ASN A 129 -12.94 14.30 25.84
C ASN A 129 -12.96 14.40 27.38
N HIS A 130 -11.82 14.13 28.03
CA HIS A 130 -11.67 14.27 29.49
C HIS A 130 -11.14 15.65 29.92
N MET A 131 -10.88 16.58 28.99
CA MET A 131 -10.40 17.91 29.37
C MET A 131 -11.46 18.65 30.21
N PRO A 132 -11.10 19.15 31.40
CA PRO A 132 -12.01 19.84 32.30
C PRO A 132 -12.70 21.05 31.67
N ILE A 133 -12.10 21.69 30.67
CA ILE A 133 -12.66 22.85 29.98
C ILE A 133 -13.83 22.47 29.07
N LEU A 134 -13.77 21.34 28.36
CA LEU A 134 -14.87 20.86 27.52
C LEU A 134 -16.04 20.34 28.35
N LYS A 135 -15.73 19.67 29.47
CA LYS A 135 -16.73 19.29 30.47
C LYS A 135 -17.37 20.52 31.12
N ARG A 136 -16.56 21.50 31.54
CA ARG A 136 -17.04 22.79 32.04
C ARG A 136 -17.94 23.49 31.03
N VAL A 137 -17.54 23.65 29.76
CA VAL A 137 -18.35 24.28 28.70
C VAL A 137 -19.65 23.53 28.43
N SER A 138 -19.62 22.19 28.42
CA SER A 138 -20.82 21.36 28.23
C SER A 138 -21.80 21.42 29.42
N ASP A 139 -21.28 21.43 30.64
CA ASP A 139 -22.09 21.50 31.87
C ASP A 139 -22.60 22.93 32.12
N SER A 140 -21.82 23.95 31.73
CA SER A 140 -22.18 25.37 31.88
C SER A 140 -23.17 25.90 30.83
N LEU A 141 -23.23 25.32 29.63
CA LEU A 141 -24.19 25.73 28.60
C LEU A 141 -25.66 25.49 29.00
N ASN A 142 -25.92 24.57 29.94
CA ASN A 142 -27.28 24.26 30.39
C ASN A 142 -27.72 25.06 31.63
N ASP A 143 -26.83 25.74 32.35
CA ASP A 143 -27.14 26.27 33.71
C ASP A 143 -26.58 27.67 34.06
N ILE A 144 -26.01 28.45 33.12
CA ILE A 144 -25.24 29.67 33.49
C ILE A 144 -25.87 31.01 33.04
N ASN A 145 -25.94 31.96 34.00
CA ASN A 145 -26.06 33.41 33.79
C ASN A 145 -24.70 34.00 33.37
N GLU A 146 -24.68 35.01 32.48
CA GLU A 146 -23.49 35.66 31.87
C GLU A 146 -22.25 35.91 32.78
N SER A 147 -22.42 36.02 34.10
CA SER A 147 -21.34 36.26 35.06
C SER A 147 -20.43 35.07 35.37
N GLU A 148 -20.83 33.81 35.15
CA GLU A 148 -19.97 32.64 35.44
C GLU A 148 -19.15 32.18 34.22
N LEU A 149 -19.44 32.72 33.03
CA LEU A 149 -18.64 32.53 31.82
C LEU A 149 -17.25 33.17 31.93
N ASP A 150 -17.12 34.21 32.74
CA ASP A 150 -15.86 34.91 32.99
C ASP A 150 -14.87 34.09 33.85
N GLU A 151 -15.27 32.97 34.47
CA GLU A 151 -14.37 32.13 35.29
C GLU A 151 -13.75 30.94 34.54
N ILE A 152 -14.14 30.70 33.28
CA ILE A 152 -13.56 29.64 32.44
C ILE A 152 -12.30 30.18 31.75
N PHE A 153 -11.21 30.35 32.51
CA PHE A 153 -9.93 30.75 31.96
C PHE A 153 -9.11 29.54 31.45
N TYR A 154 -8.44 29.76 30.32
CA TYR A 154 -7.39 28.89 29.79
C TYR A 154 -6.20 28.90 30.76
N GLN A 155 -5.89 27.77 31.41
CA GLN A 155 -4.85 27.69 32.43
C GLN A 155 -3.47 27.40 31.80
N SER A 156 -2.38 27.64 32.55
CA SER A 156 -1.01 27.34 32.09
C SER A 156 -0.81 25.87 31.70
N ASP A 157 -1.50 24.98 32.41
CA ASP A 157 -1.46 23.54 32.18
C ASP A 157 -2.12 23.21 30.84
N ASP A 158 -3.22 23.90 30.48
CA ASP A 158 -3.89 23.77 29.17
C ASP A 158 -2.96 24.22 28.02
N GLN A 159 -2.12 25.21 28.25
CA GLN A 159 -1.16 25.72 27.27
C GLN A 159 0.03 24.77 27.06
N GLN A 160 0.52 24.13 28.12
CA GLN A 160 1.53 23.08 28.03
C GLN A 160 0.97 21.84 27.31
N ILE A 161 -0.26 21.45 27.64
CA ILE A 161 -0.98 20.35 26.99
C ILE A 161 -1.18 20.61 25.49
N ALA A 162 -1.59 21.82 25.10
CA ALA A 162 -1.73 22.19 23.69
C ALA A 162 -0.41 22.10 22.92
N THR A 163 0.71 22.43 23.58
CA THR A 163 2.05 22.34 23.01
C THR A 163 2.46 20.88 22.78
N GLU A 164 2.28 20.00 23.78
CA GLU A 164 2.59 18.58 23.65
C GLU A 164 1.70 17.87 22.62
N LEU A 165 0.42 18.22 22.56
CA LEU A 165 -0.49 17.71 21.53
C LEU A 165 -0.03 18.11 20.13
N THR A 166 0.44 19.36 19.97
CA THR A 166 0.99 19.85 18.69
C THR A 166 2.24 19.06 18.30
N ASN A 167 3.12 18.76 19.26
CA ASN A 167 4.33 17.96 19.02
C ASN A 167 3.98 16.53 18.56
N ILE A 168 3.02 15.87 19.21
CA ILE A 168 2.58 14.52 18.84
C ILE A 168 1.95 14.51 17.46
N LEU A 169 1.10 15.49 17.13
CA LEU A 169 0.51 15.61 15.79
C LEU A 169 1.57 15.84 14.71
N GLN A 170 2.62 16.59 15.04
CA GLN A 170 3.75 16.80 14.13
C GLN A 170 4.54 15.51 13.90
N LEU A 171 4.78 14.70 14.93
CA LEU A 171 5.41 13.37 14.79
C LEU A 171 4.56 12.43 13.92
N ILE A 172 3.25 12.36 14.16
CA ILE A 172 2.33 11.53 13.34
C ILE A 172 2.38 11.98 11.87
N LYS A 173 2.38 13.29 11.62
CA LYS A 173 2.46 13.84 10.25
C LYS A 173 3.76 13.44 9.57
N ASP A 174 4.88 13.50 10.28
CA ASP A 174 6.19 13.14 9.74
C ASP A 174 6.28 11.63 9.47
N ASP A 175 5.77 10.79 10.37
CA ASP A 175 5.65 9.33 10.18
C ASP A 175 4.83 9.00 8.93
N ILE A 176 3.66 9.63 8.75
CA ILE A 176 2.81 9.44 7.56
C ILE A 176 3.58 9.81 6.29
N LYS A 177 4.32 10.92 6.32
CA LYS A 177 5.10 11.40 5.18
C LYS A 177 6.24 10.43 4.84
N GLU A 178 6.95 9.93 5.85
CA GLU A 178 8.01 8.94 5.67
C GLU A 178 7.46 7.64 5.08
N GLN A 179 6.36 7.12 5.62
CA GLN A 179 5.72 5.92 5.09
C GLN A 179 5.20 6.10 3.66
N SER A 180 4.68 7.29 3.33
CA SER A 180 4.28 7.63 1.96
C SER A 180 5.46 7.57 0.98
N ILE A 181 6.63 8.08 1.38
CA ILE A 181 7.86 8.06 0.56
C ILE A 181 8.35 6.62 0.37
N LYS A 182 8.46 5.84 1.45
CA LYS A 182 8.87 4.43 1.42
C LYS A 182 7.97 3.60 0.51
N THR A 183 6.66 3.73 0.69
CA THR A 183 5.65 3.04 -0.13
C THR A 183 5.75 3.45 -1.61
N SER A 184 5.97 4.74 -1.89
CA SER A 184 6.15 5.22 -3.28
C SER A 184 7.40 4.66 -3.94
N ASN A 185 8.49 4.46 -3.19
CA ASN A 185 9.71 3.86 -3.71
C ASN A 185 9.51 2.37 -4.02
N ILE A 186 8.85 1.63 -3.12
CA ILE A 186 8.51 0.21 -3.36
C ILE A 186 7.60 0.06 -4.57
N LYS A 187 6.59 0.94 -4.71
CA LYS A 187 5.77 1.01 -5.91
C LYS A 187 6.63 1.14 -7.17
N LYS A 188 7.64 2.02 -7.18
CA LYS A 188 8.57 2.16 -8.32
C LYS A 188 9.39 0.91 -8.60
N TYR A 189 9.82 0.18 -7.57
CA TYR A 189 10.51 -1.12 -7.76
C TYR A 189 9.57 -2.16 -8.35
N HIS A 190 8.33 -2.23 -7.87
CA HIS A 190 7.31 -3.12 -8.42
C HIS A 190 6.94 -2.80 -9.87
N PHE A 191 6.83 -1.53 -10.27
CA PHE A 191 6.56 -1.14 -11.68
C PHE A 191 7.74 -1.38 -12.63
N ARG A 192 8.95 -1.61 -12.08
CA ARG A 192 10.15 -1.92 -12.87
C ARG A 192 10.38 -3.44 -12.97
N PHE A 193 9.65 -4.21 -12.18
CA PHE A 193 9.47 -5.65 -12.32
C PHE A 193 8.26 -5.90 -13.25
#